data_AF-A0A168B3G3-F1
#
_entry.id   AF-A0A168B3G3-F1
#
_cell.length_a   1.000
_cell.length_b   1.000
_cell.length_c   1.000
_cell.angle_alpha   90.00
_cell.angle_beta   90.00
_cell.angle_gamma   90.00
#
_symmetry.space_group_name_H-M   'P 1'
#
loop_
_entity.id
_entity.type
_entity.pdbx_description
1 polymer ?
#
loop_
_entity_poly.entity_id
_entity_poly.type
_entity_poly.pdbx_seq_one_letter_code
_entity_poly.pdbx_strand_id
1 'polypeptide(L)'
;MAPGVYPYVKDQHLILTDDDDEKIKYDAAIIHSYPVTSAPAMEVRLKTSKGYKRVLLKLFDRRFGHSRRDCPHNAEVEDAWRDHVAKGKAEQLFRAFERIDDLKAQGKHREADEVYEEPECPWECLAEDEGKRQYDALSSHRREVRAYKTLKALQGSTIPRFIASVTLDVTVASCHREIQRFFGVRGILLQFINGFKLSRLTQHAQKTYWEQIISDTMQAARRLNQYGVVHEDFEPRNVMVARQGADEYQPYIIDFAKCTFESDCPPEDDENDWGSFESLRVCRDNPTAIAHFMQVRLHKEGYTYEDIEE
;
A
#
# COMPACT_ATOMS: atom_id res chain seq x y z
N MET A 1 -18.30 18.38 -4.77
CA MET A 1 -17.46 18.34 -3.55
C MET A 1 -16.50 19.52 -3.62
N ALA A 2 -16.38 20.30 -2.55
CA ALA A 2 -15.36 21.36 -2.50
C ALA A 2 -13.95 20.71 -2.53
N PRO A 3 -12.99 21.31 -3.25
CA PRO A 3 -11.62 20.81 -3.29
C PRO A 3 -11.00 20.77 -1.88
N GLY A 4 -10.30 19.69 -1.55
CA GLY A 4 -9.55 19.55 -0.29
C GLY A 4 -10.30 18.92 0.92
N VAL A 5 -11.60 18.64 0.84
CA VAL A 5 -12.32 17.94 1.92
C VAL A 5 -12.20 16.42 1.74
N TYR A 6 -11.68 15.73 2.76
CA TYR A 6 -11.59 14.27 2.77
C TYR A 6 -13.01 13.63 2.64
N PRO A 7 -13.28 12.85 1.57
CA PRO A 7 -14.65 12.55 1.14
C PRO A 7 -15.21 11.29 1.76
N TYR A 8 -14.44 10.60 2.61
CA TYR A 8 -14.79 9.31 3.21
C TYR A 8 -15.18 9.53 4.68
N VAL A 9 -16.46 9.82 4.90
CA VAL A 9 -16.97 10.19 6.23
C VAL A 9 -17.74 9.03 6.86
N LYS A 10 -17.79 9.02 8.19
CA LYS A 10 -18.53 8.00 8.95
C LYS A 10 -20.00 7.92 8.49
N ASP A 11 -20.53 6.70 8.48
CA ASP A 11 -21.89 6.31 8.09
C ASP A 11 -22.21 6.50 6.59
N GLN A 12 -21.25 6.96 5.78
CA GLN A 12 -21.37 6.98 4.33
C GLN A 12 -21.32 5.56 3.75
N HIS A 13 -22.20 5.30 2.78
CA HIS A 13 -22.20 4.07 2.02
C HIS A 13 -21.37 4.22 0.74
N LEU A 14 -20.51 3.23 0.49
CA LEU A 14 -19.72 3.10 -0.73
C LEU A 14 -20.17 1.84 -1.46
N ILE A 15 -20.43 1.99 -2.77
CA ILE A 15 -20.65 0.86 -3.67
C ILE A 15 -19.33 0.53 -4.35
N LEU A 16 -18.86 -0.69 -4.17
CA LEU A 16 -17.61 -1.17 -4.72
C LEU A 16 -17.90 -2.33 -5.67
N THR A 17 -17.26 -2.32 -6.83
CA THR A 17 -17.32 -3.39 -7.83
C THR A 17 -16.15 -4.32 -7.62
N ASP A 18 -16.38 -5.63 -7.62
CA ASP A 18 -15.30 -6.61 -7.63
C ASP A 18 -14.54 -6.55 -8.96
N ASP A 19 -13.21 -6.53 -8.90
CA ASP A 19 -12.37 -6.43 -10.09
C ASP A 19 -12.29 -7.75 -10.88
N ASP A 20 -12.50 -8.90 -10.22
CA ASP A 20 -12.49 -10.23 -10.85
C ASP A 20 -13.88 -10.63 -11.39
N ASP A 21 -14.98 -10.08 -10.85
CA ASP A 21 -16.36 -10.24 -11.37
C ASP A 21 -17.21 -8.96 -11.24
N GLU A 22 -17.37 -8.20 -12.34
CA GLU A 22 -18.14 -6.94 -12.39
C GLU A 22 -19.60 -7.06 -11.91
N LYS A 23 -20.16 -8.28 -11.82
CA LYS A 23 -21.52 -8.53 -11.31
C LYS A 23 -21.57 -8.50 -9.78
N ILE A 24 -20.45 -8.70 -9.11
CA ILE A 24 -20.36 -8.66 -7.65
C ILE A 24 -20.20 -7.20 -7.22
N LYS A 25 -21.16 -6.73 -6.43
CA LYS A 25 -21.16 -5.40 -5.83
C LYS A 25 -21.14 -5.53 -4.31
N TYR A 26 -20.30 -4.73 -3.68
CA TYR A 26 -20.17 -4.62 -2.25
C TYR A 26 -20.80 -3.32 -1.76
N ASP A 27 -21.71 -3.43 -0.81
CA ASP A 27 -22.25 -2.30 -0.05
C ASP A 27 -21.48 -2.19 1.27
N ALA A 28 -20.66 -1.15 1.38
CA ALA A 28 -19.76 -0.91 2.50
C ALA A 28 -20.09 0.41 3.20
N ALA A 29 -20.52 0.34 4.46
CA ALA A 29 -20.77 1.52 5.28
C ALA A 29 -19.52 1.88 6.11
N ILE A 30 -19.04 3.12 6.03
CA ILE A 30 -17.84 3.57 6.74
C ILE A 30 -18.13 3.65 8.25
N ILE A 31 -17.34 2.93 9.05
CA ILE A 31 -17.38 2.99 10.51
C ILE A 31 -16.38 4.04 11.02
N HIS A 32 -15.18 4.00 10.46
CA HIS A 32 -14.08 4.87 10.87
C HIS A 32 -13.13 5.09 9.69
N SER A 33 -12.55 6.29 9.60
CA SER A 33 -11.58 6.65 8.56
C SER A 33 -10.23 6.97 9.19
N TYR A 34 -9.16 6.50 8.57
CA TYR A 34 -7.78 6.74 8.96
C TYR A 34 -7.13 7.71 7.95
N PRO A 35 -7.29 9.04 8.11
CA PRO A 35 -6.94 10.01 7.07
C PRO A 35 -5.43 10.24 6.87
N VAL A 36 -4.56 9.68 7.72
CA VAL A 36 -3.11 9.98 7.76
C VAL A 36 -2.25 8.88 7.10
N THR A 37 -2.81 8.13 6.16
CA THR A 37 -2.09 7.08 5.42
C THR A 37 -1.68 7.56 4.02
N SER A 38 -0.70 6.88 3.41
CA SER A 38 -0.28 7.10 2.02
C SER A 38 -1.43 6.93 1.02
N ALA A 39 -2.36 6.02 1.33
CA ALA A 39 -3.62 5.80 0.62
C ALA A 39 -4.77 5.73 1.65
N PRO A 40 -5.92 6.40 1.43
CA PRO A 40 -7.06 6.36 2.34
C PRO A 40 -7.42 4.95 2.82
N ALA A 41 -7.44 4.74 4.14
CA ALA A 41 -7.89 3.50 4.75
C ALA A 41 -9.11 3.75 5.63
N MET A 42 -10.10 2.88 5.54
CA MET A 42 -11.33 2.95 6.30
C MET A 42 -11.66 1.59 6.89
N GLU A 43 -12.10 1.59 8.13
CA GLU A 43 -12.86 0.48 8.67
C GLU A 43 -14.30 0.58 8.14
N VAL A 44 -14.78 -0.50 7.51
CA VAL A 44 -16.12 -0.52 6.93
C VAL A 44 -16.91 -1.74 7.40
N ARG A 45 -18.23 -1.57 7.44
CA ARG A 45 -19.21 -2.64 7.61
C ARG A 45 -19.67 -3.10 6.25
N LEU A 46 -19.23 -4.29 5.85
CA LEU A 46 -19.59 -4.92 4.59
C LEU A 46 -20.89 -5.71 4.76
N LYS A 47 -21.88 -5.47 3.90
CA LYS A 47 -23.10 -6.27 3.83
C LYS A 47 -22.81 -7.61 3.14
N THR A 48 -23.27 -8.70 3.74
CA THR A 48 -23.12 -10.08 3.24
C THR A 48 -24.45 -10.81 3.31
N SER A 49 -24.56 -11.97 2.65
CA SER A 49 -25.76 -12.83 2.76
C SER A 49 -26.04 -13.32 4.19
N LYS A 50 -25.01 -13.35 5.06
CA LYS A 50 -25.09 -13.80 6.46
C LYS A 50 -25.17 -12.65 7.47
N GLY A 51 -25.46 -11.43 7.02
CA GLY A 51 -25.47 -10.22 7.85
C GLY A 51 -24.28 -9.32 7.53
N TYR A 52 -23.60 -8.80 8.55
CA TYR A 52 -22.53 -7.81 8.35
C TYR A 52 -21.17 -8.32 8.79
N LYS A 53 -20.13 -7.94 8.04
CA LYS A 53 -18.73 -8.24 8.36
C LYS A 53 -17.92 -6.96 8.47
N ARG A 54 -17.12 -6.85 9.53
CA ARG A 54 -16.14 -5.76 9.70
C ARG A 54 -14.92 -6.06 8.85
N VAL A 55 -14.53 -5.13 7.98
CA VAL A 55 -13.40 -5.27 7.05
C VAL A 55 -12.64 -3.95 6.96
N LEU A 56 -11.38 -4.01 6.54
CA LEU A 56 -10.61 -2.84 6.19
C LEU A 56 -10.73 -2.60 4.68
N LEU A 57 -11.09 -1.38 4.29
CA LEU A 57 -11.06 -0.90 2.92
C LEU A 57 -9.89 0.07 2.76
N LYS A 58 -8.97 -0.23 1.85
CA LYS A 58 -7.93 0.72 1.42
C LYS A 58 -8.24 1.16 0.00
N LEU A 59 -8.30 2.46 -0.24
CA LEU A 59 -8.53 3.06 -1.55
C LEU A 59 -7.28 3.77 -2.03
N PHE A 60 -6.87 3.48 -3.25
CA PHE A 60 -5.75 4.12 -3.96
C PHE A 60 -6.31 5.31 -4.74
N ASP A 61 -6.82 6.30 -4.00
CA ASP A 61 -7.37 7.52 -4.58
C ASP A 61 -6.27 8.57 -4.71
N ARG A 62 -5.88 8.90 -5.95
CA ARG A 62 -4.83 9.89 -6.25
C ARG A 62 -5.06 11.23 -5.56
N ARG A 63 -6.30 11.60 -5.28
CA ARG A 63 -6.69 12.93 -4.78
C ARG A 63 -6.39 13.11 -3.31
N PHE A 64 -6.11 12.02 -2.58
CA PHE A 64 -5.90 12.02 -1.14
C PHE A 64 -4.66 11.21 -0.75
N GLY A 65 -4.22 11.37 0.49
CA GLY A 65 -3.05 10.69 1.04
C GLY A 65 -1.94 11.65 1.41
N HIS A 66 -0.87 11.12 2.01
CA HIS A 66 0.23 11.92 2.54
C HIS A 66 0.92 12.83 1.50
N SER A 67 1.00 12.37 0.24
CA SER A 67 1.62 13.11 -0.87
C SER A 67 0.85 14.37 -1.29
N ARG A 68 -0.32 14.64 -0.71
CA ARG A 68 -1.17 15.82 -0.97
C ARG A 68 -1.07 16.90 0.09
N ARG A 69 -0.17 16.75 1.08
CA ARG A 69 0.02 17.77 2.13
C ARG A 69 0.48 19.11 1.56
N ASP A 70 1.49 19.07 0.70
CA ASP A 70 2.13 20.28 0.16
C ASP A 70 1.46 20.76 -1.14
N CYS A 71 0.89 19.83 -1.91
CA CYS A 71 0.13 20.13 -3.13
C CYS A 71 -1.29 19.51 -3.05
N PRO A 72 -2.24 20.15 -2.33
CA PRO A 72 -3.60 19.66 -2.19
C PRO A 72 -4.31 19.52 -3.54
N HIS A 73 -5.10 18.46 -3.69
CA HIS A 73 -5.92 18.29 -4.89
C HIS A 73 -7.03 19.35 -4.93
N ASN A 74 -7.20 19.98 -6.09
CA ASN A 74 -8.22 21.00 -6.31
C ASN A 74 -8.90 20.89 -7.69
N ALA A 75 -9.87 21.76 -7.94
CA ALA A 75 -10.64 21.75 -9.19
C ALA A 75 -9.78 22.05 -10.43
N GLU A 76 -8.82 22.97 -10.32
CA GLU A 76 -7.91 23.32 -11.41
C GLU A 76 -7.02 22.13 -11.80
N VAL A 77 -6.48 21.41 -10.82
CA VAL A 77 -5.70 20.18 -11.03
C VAL A 77 -6.56 19.09 -11.70
N GLU A 78 -7.80 18.93 -11.24
CA GLU A 78 -8.73 17.96 -11.81
C GLU A 78 -9.11 18.31 -13.26
N ASP A 79 -9.31 19.59 -13.58
CA ASP A 79 -9.64 20.06 -14.92
C ASP A 79 -8.44 19.92 -15.87
N ALA A 80 -7.22 20.22 -15.40
CA ALA A 80 -6.00 19.99 -16.17
C ALA A 80 -5.82 18.51 -16.53
N TRP A 81 -6.03 17.61 -15.57
CA TRP A 81 -5.97 16.17 -15.83
C TRP A 81 -7.06 15.71 -16.80
N ARG A 82 -8.30 16.21 -16.66
CA ARG A 82 -9.39 15.88 -17.58
C ARG A 82 -9.10 16.30 -19.01
N ASP A 83 -8.61 17.52 -19.19
CA ASP A 83 -8.21 18.04 -20.49
C ASP A 83 -7.08 17.19 -21.12
N HIS A 84 -6.07 16.82 -20.33
CA HIS A 84 -4.97 15.98 -20.77
C HIS A 84 -5.42 14.57 -21.19
N VAL A 85 -6.33 13.95 -20.45
CA VAL A 85 -6.94 12.67 -20.82
C VAL A 85 -7.81 12.81 -22.07
N ALA A 86 -8.62 13.87 -22.16
CA ALA A 86 -9.49 14.12 -23.32
C ALA A 86 -8.69 14.33 -24.62
N LYS A 87 -7.49 14.90 -24.51
CA LYS A 87 -6.52 15.04 -25.62
C LYS A 87 -5.79 13.74 -25.98
N GLY A 88 -6.04 12.63 -25.27
CA GLY A 88 -5.40 11.34 -25.51
C GLY A 88 -3.93 11.25 -25.04
N LYS A 89 -3.45 12.24 -24.27
CA LYS A 89 -2.05 12.30 -23.82
C LYS A 89 -1.75 11.35 -22.64
N ALA A 90 -2.77 11.01 -21.84
CA ALA A 90 -2.63 10.17 -20.65
C ALA A 90 -2.05 8.76 -20.93
N GLU A 91 -2.41 8.16 -22.07
CA GLU A 91 -1.86 6.85 -22.46
C GLU A 91 -0.36 6.93 -22.75
N GLN A 92 0.09 7.99 -23.41
CA GLN A 92 1.51 8.20 -23.73
C GLN A 92 2.31 8.42 -22.44
N LEU A 93 1.75 9.24 -21.54
CA LEU A 93 2.35 9.49 -20.23
C LEU A 93 2.50 8.21 -19.41
N PHE A 94 1.48 7.34 -19.36
CA PHE A 94 1.55 6.08 -18.63
C PHE A 94 2.60 5.14 -19.22
N ARG A 95 2.71 5.04 -20.56
CA ARG A 95 3.76 4.24 -21.21
C ARG A 95 5.16 4.78 -20.92
N ALA A 96 5.32 6.10 -20.80
CA ALA A 96 6.60 6.69 -20.41
C ALA A 96 6.97 6.29 -18.98
N PHE A 97 6.02 6.33 -18.04
CA PHE A 97 6.26 5.86 -16.66
C PHE A 97 6.55 4.35 -16.58
N GLU A 98 5.83 3.52 -17.32
CA GLU A 98 6.12 2.08 -17.39
C GLU A 98 7.54 1.83 -17.88
N ARG A 99 7.98 2.54 -18.93
CA ARG A 99 9.37 2.46 -19.42
C ARG A 99 10.39 2.93 -18.38
N ILE A 100 10.11 4.01 -17.66
CA ILE A 100 10.96 4.51 -16.58
C ILE A 100 11.10 3.46 -15.47
N ASP A 101 10.00 2.84 -15.07
CA ASP A 101 10.00 1.78 -14.05
C ASP A 101 10.79 0.55 -14.52
N ASP A 102 10.60 0.11 -15.76
CA ASP A 102 11.34 -1.02 -16.36
C ASP A 102 12.85 -0.75 -16.40
N LEU A 103 13.26 0.47 -16.78
CA LEU A 103 14.66 0.87 -16.79
C LEU A 103 15.25 0.90 -15.37
N LYS A 104 14.51 1.46 -14.40
CA LYS A 104 14.94 1.48 -12.98
C LYS A 104 15.05 0.07 -12.41
N ALA A 105 14.12 -0.83 -12.75
CA ALA A 105 14.19 -2.22 -12.34
C ALA A 105 15.44 -2.93 -12.90
N GLN A 106 15.93 -2.50 -14.06
CA GLN A 106 17.20 -2.97 -14.66
C GLN A 106 18.45 -2.23 -14.15
N GLY A 107 18.32 -1.35 -13.15
CA GLY A 107 19.43 -0.52 -12.65
C GLY A 107 19.85 0.63 -13.58
N LYS A 108 19.09 0.89 -14.66
CA LYS A 108 19.38 1.90 -15.68
C LYS A 108 18.79 3.27 -15.31
N HIS A 109 19.27 3.82 -14.19
CA HIS A 109 18.74 5.07 -13.65
C HIS A 109 18.96 6.27 -14.58
N ARG A 110 20.12 6.34 -15.24
CA ARG A 110 20.46 7.46 -16.12
C ARG A 110 19.54 7.52 -17.34
N GLU A 111 19.31 6.37 -17.97
CA GLU A 111 18.42 6.26 -19.12
C GLU A 111 16.97 6.55 -18.71
N ALA A 112 16.58 6.20 -17.48
CA ALA A 112 15.26 6.54 -16.96
C ALA A 112 15.07 8.06 -16.81
N ASP A 113 16.11 8.79 -16.40
CA ASP A 113 16.07 10.25 -16.29
C ASP A 113 15.96 10.92 -17.68
N GLU A 114 16.57 10.33 -18.72
CA GLU A 114 16.53 10.83 -20.10
C GLU A 114 15.16 10.64 -20.79
N VAL A 115 14.25 9.81 -20.25
CA VAL A 115 12.90 9.60 -20.80
C VAL A 115 11.93 10.73 -20.43
N TYR A 116 12.23 11.48 -19.37
CA TYR A 116 11.33 12.51 -18.85
C TYR A 116 11.66 13.88 -19.46
N GLU A 117 10.77 14.39 -20.31
CA GLU A 117 10.82 15.77 -20.79
C GLU A 117 9.96 16.64 -19.88
N GLU A 118 10.54 17.70 -19.31
CA GLU A 118 9.78 18.63 -18.49
C GLU A 118 8.77 19.41 -19.36
N PRO A 119 7.47 19.44 -18.97
CA PRO A 119 6.45 20.15 -19.74
C PRO A 119 6.71 21.66 -19.75
N GLU A 120 6.49 22.28 -20.92
CA GLU A 120 6.82 23.69 -21.17
C GLU A 120 5.83 24.67 -20.51
N CYS A 121 4.58 24.25 -20.27
CA CYS A 121 3.54 25.12 -19.73
C CYS A 121 2.98 24.63 -18.38
N PRO A 122 2.66 25.54 -17.44
CA PRO A 122 2.16 25.17 -16.11
C PRO A 122 0.92 24.26 -16.13
N TRP A 123 0.04 24.42 -17.13
CA TRP A 123 -1.16 23.61 -17.27
C TRP A 123 -0.84 22.14 -17.55
N GLU A 124 0.17 21.88 -18.38
CA GLU A 124 0.64 20.53 -18.66
C GLU A 124 1.41 19.96 -17.47
N CYS A 125 2.21 20.78 -16.76
CA CYS A 125 2.84 20.37 -15.50
C CYS A 125 1.79 19.85 -14.51
N LEU A 126 0.70 20.58 -14.28
CA LEU A 126 -0.38 20.16 -13.37
C LEU A 126 -1.00 18.83 -13.79
N ALA A 127 -1.23 18.64 -15.09
CA ALA A 127 -1.83 17.42 -15.61
C ALA A 127 -0.88 16.22 -15.50
N GLU A 128 0.40 16.38 -15.82
CA GLU A 128 1.39 15.31 -15.73
C GLU A 128 1.67 14.91 -14.28
N ASP A 129 1.74 15.89 -13.37
CA ASP A 129 1.82 15.65 -11.93
C ASP A 129 0.63 14.82 -11.41
N GLU A 130 -0.58 15.14 -11.89
CA GLU A 130 -1.78 14.41 -11.54
C GLU A 130 -1.80 13.01 -12.15
N GLY A 131 -1.35 12.89 -13.40
CA GLY A 131 -1.19 11.63 -14.12
C GLY A 131 -0.19 10.71 -13.42
N LYS A 132 0.95 11.24 -12.95
CA LYS A 132 1.93 10.51 -12.15
C LYS A 132 1.32 9.97 -10.87
N ARG A 133 0.52 10.78 -10.17
CA ARG A 133 -0.16 10.34 -8.95
C ARG A 133 -1.23 9.27 -9.22
N GLN A 134 -1.94 9.35 -10.35
CA GLN A 134 -2.83 8.27 -10.78
C GLN A 134 -2.04 6.99 -11.06
N TYR A 135 -0.93 7.10 -11.80
CA TYR A 135 -0.06 5.98 -12.13
C TYR A 135 0.50 5.32 -10.86
N ASP A 136 1.09 6.10 -9.95
CA ASP A 136 1.63 5.62 -8.68
C ASP A 136 0.56 4.92 -7.82
N ALA A 137 -0.67 5.45 -7.79
CA ALA A 137 -1.78 4.85 -7.08
C ALA A 137 -2.16 3.48 -7.66
N LEU A 138 -2.24 3.37 -9.00
CA LEU A 138 -2.54 2.12 -9.69
C LEU A 138 -1.39 1.11 -9.58
N SER A 139 -0.14 1.54 -9.69
CA SER A 139 1.04 0.69 -9.52
C SER A 139 1.14 0.16 -8.09
N SER A 140 0.88 1.02 -7.09
CA SER A 140 0.79 0.61 -5.69
C SER A 140 -0.32 -0.42 -5.45
N HIS A 141 -1.51 -0.21 -6.05
CA HIS A 141 -2.62 -1.16 -5.99
C HIS A 141 -2.25 -2.52 -6.58
N ARG A 142 -1.73 -2.54 -7.81
CA ARG A 142 -1.33 -3.77 -8.51
C ARG A 142 -0.30 -4.55 -7.71
N ARG A 143 0.70 -3.84 -7.18
CA ARG A 143 1.77 -4.41 -6.36
C ARG A 143 1.23 -5.03 -5.07
N GLU A 144 0.36 -4.32 -4.37
CA GLU A 144 -0.23 -4.83 -3.13
C GLU A 144 -1.16 -6.03 -3.38
N VAL A 145 -1.99 -5.99 -4.43
CA VAL A 145 -2.82 -7.15 -4.84
C VAL A 145 -1.94 -8.34 -5.20
N ARG A 146 -0.85 -8.14 -5.95
CA ARG A 146 0.12 -9.19 -6.28
C ARG A 146 0.73 -9.79 -5.03
N ALA A 147 1.15 -8.97 -4.06
CA ALA A 147 1.69 -9.45 -2.79
C ALA A 147 0.70 -10.35 -2.05
N TYR A 148 -0.56 -9.94 -1.91
CA TYR A 148 -1.58 -10.78 -1.29
C TYR A 148 -1.83 -12.08 -2.07
N LYS A 149 -1.82 -12.05 -3.40
CA LYS A 149 -1.96 -13.25 -4.25
C LYS A 149 -0.77 -14.22 -4.08
N THR A 150 0.46 -13.70 -4.05
CA THR A 150 1.69 -14.50 -3.84
C THR A 150 1.73 -15.09 -2.43
N LEU A 151 1.41 -14.30 -1.40
CA LEU A 151 1.49 -14.67 0.01
C LEU A 151 0.22 -15.37 0.53
N LYS A 152 -0.53 -16.05 -0.34
CA LYS A 152 -1.82 -16.69 0.00
C LYS A 152 -1.73 -17.63 1.21
N ALA A 153 -0.63 -18.37 1.35
CA ALA A 153 -0.42 -19.31 2.46
C ALA A 153 -0.22 -18.62 3.82
N LEU A 154 0.12 -17.33 3.83
CA LEU A 154 0.39 -16.54 5.04
C LEU A 154 -0.84 -15.72 5.50
N GLN A 155 -1.91 -15.73 4.71
CA GLN A 155 -3.11 -14.95 4.98
C GLN A 155 -3.89 -15.47 6.20
N GLY A 156 -4.19 -14.56 7.12
CA GLY A 156 -4.89 -14.83 8.37
C GLY A 156 -4.00 -15.23 9.55
N SER A 157 -2.72 -15.52 9.30
CA SER A 157 -1.72 -15.84 10.33
C SER A 157 -0.64 -14.75 10.41
N THR A 158 0.05 -14.46 9.30
CA THR A 158 1.16 -13.51 9.26
C THR A 158 0.79 -12.19 8.56
N ILE A 159 -0.17 -12.24 7.63
CA ILE A 159 -0.69 -11.06 6.93
C ILE A 159 -2.23 -11.09 6.96
N PRO A 160 -2.94 -9.95 6.82
CA PRO A 160 -4.40 -9.97 6.76
C PRO A 160 -4.94 -10.87 5.64
N ARG A 161 -6.11 -11.48 5.84
CA ARG A 161 -6.79 -12.16 4.73
C ARG A 161 -7.21 -11.15 3.66
N PHE A 162 -6.85 -11.43 2.41
CA PHE A 162 -7.33 -10.72 1.25
C PHE A 162 -8.76 -11.16 0.94
N ILE A 163 -9.67 -10.22 0.83
CA ILE A 163 -11.08 -10.50 0.56
C ILE A 163 -11.37 -10.30 -0.93
N ALA A 164 -11.04 -9.12 -1.47
CA ALA A 164 -11.27 -8.78 -2.86
C ALA A 164 -10.42 -7.57 -3.29
N SER A 165 -10.11 -7.50 -4.58
CA SER A 165 -9.73 -6.26 -5.25
C SER A 165 -11.00 -5.60 -5.76
N VAL A 166 -11.12 -4.29 -5.59
CA VAL A 166 -12.37 -3.57 -5.90
C VAL A 166 -12.11 -2.24 -6.59
N THR A 167 -13.13 -1.76 -7.30
CA THR A 167 -13.19 -0.40 -7.84
C THR A 167 -14.35 0.35 -7.19
N LEU A 168 -14.09 1.56 -6.69
CA LEU A 168 -15.14 2.44 -6.20
C LEU A 168 -15.95 2.97 -7.40
N ASP A 169 -17.26 2.73 -7.37
CA ASP A 169 -18.19 3.25 -8.38
C ASP A 169 -18.41 4.75 -8.16
N VAL A 170 -17.44 5.55 -8.59
CA VAL A 170 -17.63 7.00 -8.72
C VAL A 170 -18.42 7.20 -10.00
N THR A 171 -19.70 7.54 -9.89
CA THR A 171 -20.54 7.87 -11.05
C THR A 171 -19.97 9.09 -11.78
N VAL A 172 -19.06 8.86 -12.72
CA VAL A 172 -18.72 9.82 -13.75
C VAL A 172 -19.69 9.55 -14.88
N ALA A 173 -20.82 10.25 -14.85
CA ALA A 173 -21.77 10.19 -15.95
C ALA A 173 -21.03 10.49 -17.26
N SER A 174 -21.24 9.65 -18.28
CA SER A 174 -20.94 9.89 -19.70
C SER A 174 -19.53 9.69 -20.29
N CYS A 175 -18.53 9.13 -19.59
CA CYS A 175 -17.24 8.81 -20.23
C CYS A 175 -17.10 7.32 -20.64
N HIS A 176 -16.52 7.08 -21.83
CA HIS A 176 -16.19 5.75 -22.37
C HIS A 176 -15.31 4.95 -21.39
N ARG A 177 -15.49 3.62 -21.35
CA ARG A 177 -14.77 2.68 -20.46
C ARG A 177 -13.24 2.84 -20.53
N GLU A 178 -12.70 3.15 -21.70
CA GLU A 178 -11.25 3.36 -21.92
C GLU A 178 -10.69 4.60 -21.20
N ILE A 179 -11.53 5.61 -20.97
CA ILE A 179 -11.17 6.84 -20.25
C ILE A 179 -11.31 6.61 -18.74
N GLN A 180 -12.26 5.78 -18.31
CA GLN A 180 -12.55 5.52 -16.90
C GLN A 180 -11.35 4.97 -16.12
N ARG A 181 -10.42 4.22 -16.74
CA ARG A 181 -9.21 3.73 -16.06
C ARG A 181 -8.29 4.85 -15.53
N PHE A 182 -8.37 6.05 -16.09
CA PHE A 182 -7.59 7.22 -15.68
C PHE A 182 -8.23 8.01 -14.52
N PHE A 183 -9.47 7.65 -14.15
CA PHE A 183 -10.23 8.29 -13.07
C PHE A 183 -10.72 7.30 -12.01
N GLY A 184 -10.64 6.00 -12.30
CA GLY A 184 -11.08 4.95 -11.41
C GLY A 184 -10.27 4.93 -10.13
N VAL A 185 -10.98 4.80 -9.00
CA VAL A 185 -10.38 4.64 -7.68
C VAL A 185 -10.37 3.16 -7.35
N ARG A 186 -9.19 2.54 -7.45
CA ARG A 186 -8.99 1.14 -7.07
C ARG A 186 -8.89 1.00 -5.57
N GLY A 187 -9.16 -0.19 -5.07
CA GLY A 187 -9.10 -0.50 -3.66
C GLY A 187 -8.93 -1.99 -3.40
N ILE A 188 -8.73 -2.31 -2.13
CA ILE A 188 -8.67 -3.67 -1.63
C ILE A 188 -9.51 -3.78 -0.35
N LEU A 189 -10.19 -4.91 -0.21
CA LEU A 189 -10.88 -5.32 1.00
C LEU A 189 -10.01 -6.35 1.73
N LEU A 190 -9.71 -6.07 2.98
CA LEU A 190 -8.85 -6.90 3.84
C LEU A 190 -9.57 -7.28 5.13
N GLN A 191 -9.10 -8.36 5.75
CA GLN A 191 -9.43 -8.66 7.15
C GLN A 191 -9.13 -7.44 8.02
N PHE A 192 -10.12 -7.02 8.80
CA PHE A 192 -9.90 -6.04 9.83
C PHE A 192 -9.11 -6.67 10.99
N ILE A 193 -7.96 -6.08 11.33
CA ILE A 193 -7.14 -6.51 12.47
C ILE A 193 -7.44 -5.61 13.66
N ASN A 194 -8.10 -6.17 14.68
CA ASN A 194 -8.36 -5.47 15.92
C ASN A 194 -7.10 -5.50 16.81
N GLY A 195 -6.29 -4.47 16.72
CA GLY A 195 -4.99 -4.43 17.38
C GLY A 195 -4.40 -3.03 17.43
N PHE A 196 -3.11 -2.96 17.72
CA PHE A 196 -2.34 -1.72 17.75
C PHE A 196 -1.11 -1.85 16.85
N LYS A 197 -0.58 -0.71 16.37
CA LYS A 197 0.65 -0.71 15.58
C LYS A 197 1.83 -1.11 16.46
N LEU A 198 2.79 -1.87 15.92
CA LEU A 198 4.01 -2.26 16.65
C LEU A 198 4.78 -1.03 17.19
N SER A 199 4.76 0.08 16.47
CA SER A 199 5.29 1.37 16.95
C SER A 199 4.71 1.85 18.30
N ARG A 200 3.56 1.33 18.74
CA ARG A 200 2.90 1.64 20.02
C ARG A 200 2.97 0.48 21.02
N LEU A 201 3.88 -0.48 20.81
CA LEU A 201 4.02 -1.68 21.64
C LEU A 201 4.00 -1.37 23.15
N THR A 202 4.80 -0.39 23.58
CA THR A 202 4.98 -0.06 24.99
C THR A 202 3.75 0.53 25.66
N GLN A 203 2.77 1.00 24.87
CA GLN A 203 1.52 1.58 25.35
C GLN A 203 0.41 0.53 25.50
N HIS A 204 0.57 -0.64 24.90
CA HIS A 204 -0.52 -1.60 24.73
C HIS A 204 -0.19 -3.04 25.15
N ALA A 205 1.09 -3.41 25.28
CA ALA A 205 1.51 -4.72 25.76
C ALA A 205 2.35 -4.60 27.03
N GLN A 206 2.28 -5.61 27.90
CA GLN A 206 3.14 -5.69 29.08
C GLN A 206 4.58 -6.02 28.67
N LYS A 207 5.55 -5.54 29.46
CA LYS A 207 7.00 -5.68 29.19
C LYS A 207 7.42 -7.12 28.90
N THR A 208 6.83 -8.08 29.63
CA THR A 208 7.11 -9.52 29.50
C THR A 208 6.81 -10.11 28.11
N TYR A 209 6.01 -9.42 27.28
CA TYR A 209 5.67 -9.88 25.94
C TYR A 209 6.39 -9.13 24.82
N TRP A 210 7.13 -8.05 25.14
CA TRP A 210 7.73 -7.20 24.11
C TRP A 210 8.71 -7.97 23.22
N GLU A 211 9.55 -8.79 23.85
CA GLU A 211 10.57 -9.58 23.15
C GLU A 211 9.95 -10.61 22.22
N GLN A 212 8.94 -11.34 22.73
CA GLN A 212 8.21 -12.33 21.95
C GLN A 212 7.54 -11.69 20.73
N ILE A 213 6.87 -10.55 20.90
CA ILE A 213 6.20 -9.85 19.79
C ILE A 213 7.20 -9.40 18.72
N ILE A 214 8.38 -8.92 19.14
CA ILE A 214 9.44 -8.51 18.20
C ILE A 214 9.97 -9.74 17.46
N SER A 215 10.29 -10.82 18.18
CA SER A 215 10.76 -12.08 17.60
C SER A 215 9.75 -12.67 16.60
N ASP A 216 8.47 -12.70 16.95
CA ASP A 216 7.39 -13.16 16.06
C ASP A 216 7.27 -12.29 14.81
N THR A 217 7.53 -10.97 14.94
CA THR A 217 7.56 -10.05 13.80
C THR A 217 8.76 -10.32 12.88
N MET A 218 9.93 -10.64 13.44
CA MET A 218 11.11 -11.04 12.67
C MET A 218 10.86 -12.35 11.92
N GLN A 219 10.28 -13.35 12.60
CA GLN A 219 9.93 -14.61 11.97
C GLN A 219 8.89 -14.42 10.86
N ALA A 220 7.91 -13.54 11.06
CA ALA A 220 6.97 -13.14 10.03
C ALA A 220 7.68 -12.56 8.80
N ALA A 221 8.63 -11.64 8.98
CA ALA A 221 9.41 -11.07 7.88
C ALA A 221 10.27 -12.12 7.14
N ARG A 222 10.91 -13.05 7.88
CA ARG A 222 11.65 -14.18 7.29
C ARG A 222 10.74 -15.05 6.42
N ARG A 223 9.50 -15.29 6.86
CA ARG A 223 8.49 -16.04 6.09
C ARG A 223 8.06 -15.31 4.83
N LEU A 224 7.96 -13.98 4.81
CA LEU A 224 7.68 -13.23 3.58
C LEU A 224 8.80 -13.48 2.54
N ASN A 225 10.06 -13.36 2.98
CA ASN A 225 11.22 -13.56 2.11
C ASN A 225 11.24 -14.99 1.53
N GLN A 226 10.89 -16.00 2.32
CA GLN A 226 10.79 -17.40 1.86
C GLN A 226 9.74 -17.64 0.77
N TYR A 227 8.76 -16.72 0.63
CA TYR A 227 7.75 -16.76 -0.42
C TYR A 227 8.10 -15.80 -1.58
N GLY A 228 9.35 -15.36 -1.68
CA GLY A 228 9.83 -14.53 -2.77
C GLY A 228 9.33 -13.08 -2.70
N VAL A 229 9.03 -12.56 -1.50
CA VAL A 229 8.59 -11.17 -1.32
C VAL A 229 9.45 -10.44 -0.29
N VAL A 230 10.11 -9.36 -0.70
CA VAL A 230 10.81 -8.42 0.20
C VAL A 230 9.93 -7.19 0.37
N HIS A 231 9.56 -6.87 1.61
CA HIS A 231 8.80 -5.67 1.93
C HIS A 231 9.75 -4.46 2.01
N GLU A 232 9.66 -3.49 1.11
CA GLU A 232 10.65 -2.40 1.04
C GLU A 232 10.45 -1.31 2.09
N ASP A 233 9.21 -1.16 2.58
CA ASP A 233 8.86 -0.23 3.66
C ASP A 233 8.58 -0.96 4.99
N PHE A 234 9.46 -1.91 5.37
CA PHE A 234 9.22 -2.74 6.55
C PHE A 234 9.54 -2.01 7.85
N GLU A 235 8.56 -1.24 8.33
CA GLU A 235 8.67 -0.42 9.54
C GLU A 235 7.65 -0.81 10.62
N PRO A 236 7.86 -0.43 11.90
CA PRO A 236 6.91 -0.73 12.98
C PRO A 236 5.53 -0.09 12.81
N ARG A 237 5.37 0.87 11.88
CA ARG A 237 4.07 1.44 11.50
C ARG A 237 3.24 0.53 10.58
N ASN A 238 3.90 -0.41 9.90
CA ASN A 238 3.35 -1.35 8.92
C ASN A 238 3.21 -2.78 9.52
N VAL A 239 3.24 -2.88 10.84
CA VAL A 239 2.94 -4.12 11.58
C VAL A 239 1.81 -3.84 12.57
N MET A 240 0.72 -4.58 12.46
CA MET A 240 -0.41 -4.57 13.39
C MET A 240 -0.31 -5.76 14.34
N VAL A 241 -0.29 -5.52 15.64
CA VAL A 241 -0.28 -6.56 16.66
C VAL A 241 -1.71 -6.76 17.17
N ALA A 242 -2.31 -7.90 16.83
CA ALA A 242 -3.61 -8.31 17.32
C ALA A 242 -3.47 -9.00 18.66
N ARG A 243 -4.45 -8.81 19.55
CA ARG A 243 -4.56 -9.58 20.79
C ARG A 243 -5.58 -10.69 20.58
N GLN A 244 -5.13 -11.96 20.61
CA GLN A 244 -5.97 -13.15 20.39
C GLN A 244 -6.58 -13.70 21.69
N GLY A 245 -5.94 -13.41 22.82
CA GLY A 245 -6.37 -13.82 24.15
C GLY A 245 -5.85 -12.87 25.23
N ALA A 246 -5.91 -13.26 26.50
CA ALA A 246 -5.36 -12.43 27.58
C ALA A 246 -3.87 -12.12 27.33
N ASP A 247 -3.10 -13.14 26.93
CA ASP A 247 -1.64 -13.06 26.89
C ASP A 247 -1.06 -13.54 25.53
N GLU A 248 -1.89 -13.53 24.49
CA GLU A 248 -1.51 -13.98 23.15
C GLU A 248 -1.57 -12.82 22.16
N TYR A 249 -0.43 -12.53 21.55
CA TYR A 249 -0.25 -11.47 20.57
C TYR A 249 0.16 -12.06 19.24
N GLN A 250 -0.46 -11.59 18.15
CA GLN A 250 -0.14 -12.02 16.79
C GLN A 250 0.22 -10.80 15.95
N PRO A 251 1.47 -10.67 15.47
CA PRO A 251 1.82 -9.66 14.50
C PRO A 251 1.26 -9.99 13.11
N TYR A 252 0.78 -8.96 12.44
CA TYR A 252 0.29 -8.96 11.07
C TYR A 252 1.04 -7.88 10.28
N ILE A 253 1.76 -8.28 9.24
CA ILE A 253 2.42 -7.35 8.32
C ILE A 253 1.38 -6.81 7.34
N ILE A 254 1.35 -5.49 7.17
CA ILE A 254 0.37 -4.76 6.36
C ILE A 254 1.07 -3.80 5.39
N ASP A 255 0.32 -3.27 4.42
CA ASP A 255 0.78 -2.26 3.45
C ASP A 255 1.87 -2.72 2.48
N PHE A 256 1.50 -3.59 1.53
CA PHE A 256 2.40 -4.09 0.50
C PHE A 256 2.47 -3.22 -0.77
N ALA A 257 2.15 -1.92 -0.66
CA ALA A 257 2.25 -1.00 -1.79
C ALA A 257 3.71 -0.81 -2.29
N LYS A 258 4.69 -1.19 -1.47
CA LYS A 258 6.13 -1.19 -1.78
C LYS A 258 6.75 -2.52 -1.38
N CYS A 259 6.93 -3.40 -2.35
CA CYS A 259 7.56 -4.70 -2.20
C CYS A 259 8.22 -5.12 -3.52
N THR A 260 9.24 -5.95 -3.41
CA THR A 260 9.92 -6.56 -4.54
C THR A 260 9.65 -8.05 -4.55
N PHE A 261 9.44 -8.58 -5.75
CA PHE A 261 9.18 -9.99 -5.96
C PHE A 261 10.42 -10.65 -6.55
N GLU A 262 10.76 -11.83 -6.05
CA GLU A 262 11.85 -12.64 -6.58
C GLU A 262 11.73 -12.86 -8.09
N SER A 263 10.50 -13.06 -8.58
CA SER A 263 10.23 -13.25 -10.01
C SER A 263 10.50 -12.02 -10.90
N ASP A 264 10.66 -10.83 -10.31
CA ASP A 264 10.97 -9.59 -11.03
C ASP A 264 12.47 -9.28 -11.02
N CYS A 265 13.24 -9.98 -10.20
CA CYS A 265 14.68 -9.76 -10.07
C CYS A 265 15.45 -10.51 -11.18
N PRO A 266 16.57 -9.94 -11.65
CA PRO A 266 17.50 -10.68 -12.48
C PRO A 266 18.02 -11.93 -11.74
N PRO A 267 18.35 -13.01 -12.49
CA PRO A 267 19.02 -14.17 -11.92
C PRO A 267 20.40 -13.78 -11.36
N GLU A 268 20.81 -14.48 -10.29
CA GLU A 268 22.13 -14.33 -9.68
C GLU A 268 23.22 -14.88 -10.60
N ASP A 269 23.62 -14.10 -11.60
CA ASP A 269 24.62 -14.52 -12.58
C ASP A 269 26.03 -13.95 -12.28
N ASP A 270 26.18 -12.97 -11.37
CA ASP A 270 27.48 -12.36 -11.03
C ASP A 270 27.59 -11.89 -9.56
N GLU A 271 28.82 -11.87 -9.02
CA GLU A 271 29.14 -11.52 -7.61
C GLU A 271 28.82 -10.06 -7.24
N ASN A 272 28.48 -9.21 -8.23
CA ASN A 272 28.21 -7.78 -8.05
C ASN A 272 26.80 -7.38 -8.49
N ASP A 273 25.86 -8.33 -8.57
CA ASP A 273 24.46 -8.03 -8.89
C ASP A 273 23.69 -7.52 -7.67
N TRP A 274 23.75 -6.20 -7.48
CA TRP A 274 22.97 -5.45 -6.50
C TRP A 274 21.45 -5.53 -6.75
N GLY A 275 21.02 -5.98 -7.94
CA GLY A 275 19.61 -6.11 -8.32
C GLY A 275 18.97 -7.46 -8.00
N SER A 276 19.78 -8.47 -7.65
CA SER A 276 19.27 -9.81 -7.34
C SER A 276 18.35 -9.81 -6.12
N PHE A 277 17.45 -10.81 -6.05
CA PHE A 277 16.52 -10.92 -4.93
C PHE A 277 17.26 -11.12 -3.60
N GLU A 278 18.31 -11.94 -3.59
CA GLU A 278 19.13 -12.19 -2.41
C GLU A 278 19.87 -10.92 -1.97
N SER A 279 20.47 -10.18 -2.89
CA SER A 279 21.12 -8.90 -2.57
C SER A 279 20.12 -7.91 -1.98
N LEU A 280 18.90 -7.81 -2.52
CA LEU A 280 17.85 -6.96 -1.94
C LEU A 280 17.39 -7.46 -0.57
N ARG A 281 17.24 -8.77 -0.39
CA ARG A 281 16.89 -9.39 0.90
C ARG A 281 17.92 -9.08 1.97
N VAL A 282 19.21 -9.20 1.65
CA VAL A 282 20.34 -8.92 2.54
C VAL A 282 20.47 -7.42 2.79
N CYS A 283 20.40 -6.57 1.77
CA CYS A 283 20.53 -5.12 1.92
C CYS A 283 19.39 -4.51 2.75
N ARG A 284 18.17 -5.05 2.62
CA ARG A 284 17.04 -4.58 3.42
C ARG A 284 17.04 -5.13 4.83
N ASP A 285 17.47 -6.39 4.99
CA ASP A 285 17.46 -7.15 6.24
C ASP A 285 16.26 -6.82 7.14
N ASN A 286 15.06 -6.91 6.56
CA ASN A 286 13.81 -6.56 7.23
C ASN A 286 13.68 -7.15 8.65
N PRO A 287 14.03 -8.43 8.91
CA PRO A 287 13.98 -9.00 10.25
C PRO A 287 14.90 -8.28 11.25
N THR A 288 16.17 -8.04 10.91
CA THR A 288 17.10 -7.41 11.86
C THR A 288 16.83 -5.91 11.99
N ALA A 289 16.47 -5.25 10.89
CA ALA A 289 16.14 -3.82 10.87
C ALA A 289 14.98 -3.50 11.81
N ILE A 290 13.89 -4.28 11.78
CA ILE A 290 12.74 -4.05 12.67
C ILE A 290 13.11 -4.23 14.14
N ALA A 291 13.94 -5.23 14.46
CA ALA A 291 14.41 -5.47 15.81
C ALA A 291 15.24 -4.30 16.33
N HIS A 292 16.20 -3.83 15.53
CA HIS A 292 17.03 -2.68 15.88
C HIS A 292 16.18 -1.41 16.11
N PHE A 293 15.20 -1.13 15.24
CA PHE A 293 14.27 0.00 15.45
C PHE A 293 13.48 -0.12 16.76
N MET A 294 13.07 -1.34 17.13
CA MET A 294 12.35 -1.58 18.37
C MET A 294 13.27 -1.48 19.58
N GLN A 295 14.50 -2.01 19.54
CA GLN A 295 15.50 -1.86 20.61
C GLN A 295 15.75 -0.40 20.96
N VAL A 296 16.00 0.46 19.96
CA VAL A 296 16.19 1.90 20.17
C VAL A 296 14.98 2.54 20.85
N ARG A 297 13.77 2.08 20.52
CA ARG A 297 12.52 2.57 21.13
C ARG A 297 12.35 2.06 22.56
N LEU A 298 12.64 0.79 22.83
CA LEU A 298 12.54 0.20 24.15
C LEU A 298 13.58 0.80 25.12
N HIS A 299 14.78 1.10 24.63
CA HIS A 299 15.82 1.75 25.43
C HIS A 299 15.40 3.13 25.94
N LYS A 300 14.68 3.91 25.11
CA LYS A 300 14.09 5.20 25.52
C LYS A 300 13.05 5.08 26.65
N GLU A 301 12.46 3.89 26.81
CA GLU A 301 11.49 3.55 27.87
C GLU A 301 12.16 2.85 29.07
N GLY A 302 13.49 2.86 29.14
CA GLY A 302 14.28 2.28 30.22
C GLY A 302 14.32 0.75 30.21
N TYR A 303 14.12 0.12 29.05
CA TYR A 303 14.23 -1.33 28.88
C TYR A 303 15.48 -1.68 28.09
N THR A 304 16.33 -2.54 28.66
CA THR A 304 17.48 -3.12 27.95
C THR A 304 17.07 -4.49 27.44
N TYR A 305 17.27 -4.69 26.16
CA TYR A 305 16.97 -5.91 25.45
C TYR A 305 18.29 -6.64 25.24
N GLU A 306 18.40 -7.89 25.73
CA GLU A 306 19.60 -8.71 25.55
C GLU A 306 19.73 -9.08 24.07
N ASP A 307 20.96 -9.09 23.55
CA ASP A 307 21.27 -9.15 22.12
C ASP A 307 20.51 -10.30 21.42
N ILE A 308 19.91 -10.00 20.26
CA ILE A 308 19.37 -11.05 19.39
C ILE A 308 20.58 -11.71 18.74
N GLU A 309 20.89 -12.94 19.11
CA GLU A 309 21.83 -13.75 18.34
C GLU A 309 21.30 -13.90 16.89
N GLU A 310 22.17 -13.56 15.93
CA GLU A 310 21.93 -13.52 14.47
C GLU A 310 21.36 -14.83 13.90
#